data_AF-C7JDD3-F1
#
_entry.id   AF-C7JDD3-F1
#
_cell.length_a   1.000
_cell.length_b   1.000
_cell.length_c   1.000
_cell.angle_alpha   90.00
_cell.angle_beta   90.00
_cell.angle_gamma   90.00
#
_symmetry.space_group_name_H-M   'P 1'
#
loop_
_entity.id
_entity.type
_entity.pdbx_description
1 polymer ?
#
loop_
_entity_poly.entity_id
_entity_poly.type
_entity_poly.pdbx_seq_one_letter_code
_entity_poly.pdbx_strand_id
1 'polypeptide(L)'
;MRPFFAHYQKFNTVFRAVREMSRLPEPPVNTPEGEAYEARFDALVSEEYRLLSELAAMLAHTAQGQRIKAELILKLLPEHMAHSVIDEYDSNIKLVLSLARDLVRETAA
;
A
#
# COMPACT_ATOMS: atom_id res chain seq x y z
N MET A 1 8.66 20.94 -1.69
CA MET A 1 7.59 19.90 -1.73
C MET A 1 7.39 19.37 -0.31
N ARG A 2 6.14 19.22 0.16
CA ARG A 2 5.91 18.73 1.53
C ARG A 2 6.37 17.26 1.65
N PRO A 3 7.06 16.87 2.74
CA PRO A 3 7.71 15.56 2.87
C PRO A 3 6.78 14.37 2.63
N PHE A 4 5.50 14.50 2.97
CA PHE A 4 4.47 13.47 2.72
C PHE A 4 4.35 13.07 1.24
N PHE A 5 4.32 14.05 0.32
CA PHE A 5 4.13 13.76 -1.11
C PHE A 5 5.33 13.05 -1.73
N ALA A 6 6.54 13.42 -1.32
CA ALA A 6 7.74 12.74 -1.77
C ALA A 6 7.76 11.27 -1.30
N HIS A 7 7.38 11.02 -0.05
CA HIS A 7 7.24 9.64 0.47
C HIS A 7 6.15 8.88 -0.27
N TYR A 8 5.00 9.50 -0.54
CA TYR A 8 3.91 8.89 -1.29
C TYR A 8 4.33 8.52 -2.72
N GLN A 9 5.06 9.39 -3.41
CA GLN A 9 5.58 9.11 -4.76
C GLN A 9 6.57 7.93 -4.75
N LYS A 10 7.45 7.88 -3.73
CA LYS A 10 8.38 6.76 -3.55
C LYS A 10 7.61 5.46 -3.29
N PHE A 11 6.65 5.47 -2.37
CA PHE A 11 5.76 4.34 -2.13
C PHE A 11 5.06 3.88 -3.41
N ASN A 12 4.43 4.78 -4.16
CA ASN A 12 3.70 4.42 -5.37
C ASN A 12 4.59 3.79 -6.44
N THR A 13 5.83 4.26 -6.57
CA THR A 13 6.82 3.67 -7.48
C THR A 13 7.12 2.22 -7.09
N VAL A 14 7.40 1.97 -5.80
CA VAL A 14 7.71 0.62 -5.30
C VAL A 14 6.49 -0.29 -5.35
N PHE A 15 5.33 0.20 -4.91
CA PHE A 15 4.04 -0.50 -5.00
C PHE A 15 3.76 -1.00 -6.41
N ARG A 16 3.97 -0.13 -7.42
CA ARG A 16 3.82 -0.52 -8.82
C ARG A 16 4.85 -1.57 -9.25
N ALA A 17 6.11 -1.41 -8.86
CA ALA A 17 7.16 -2.38 -9.18
C ALA A 17 6.87 -3.77 -8.61
N VAL A 18 6.37 -3.87 -7.37
CA VAL A 18 5.94 -5.14 -6.76
C VAL A 18 4.83 -5.77 -7.60
N ARG A 19 3.77 -5.02 -7.92
CA ARG A 19 2.63 -5.54 -8.71
C ARG A 19 2.97 -5.82 -10.17
N GLU A 20 3.98 -5.16 -10.74
CA GLU A 20 4.50 -5.46 -12.07
C GLU A 20 5.31 -6.76 -12.04
N MET A 21 6.18 -6.94 -11.04
CA MET A 21 6.98 -8.15 -10.87
C MET A 21 6.12 -9.38 -10.57
N SER A 22 5.08 -9.25 -9.72
CA SER A 22 4.16 -10.35 -9.37
C SER A 22 3.30 -10.85 -10.55
N ARG A 23 3.35 -10.18 -11.70
CA ARG A 23 2.66 -10.60 -12.94
C ARG A 23 3.60 -11.27 -13.94
N LEU A 24 4.91 -11.19 -13.72
CA LEU A 24 5.89 -11.84 -14.57
C LEU A 24 5.90 -13.35 -14.26
N PRO A 25 6.17 -14.21 -15.25
CA PRO A 25 6.42 -15.62 -14.99
C PRO A 25 7.62 -15.78 -14.05
N GLU A 26 7.42 -16.51 -12.95
CA GLU A 26 8.51 -16.82 -12.01
C GLU A 26 9.52 -17.79 -12.67
N PRO A 27 10.84 -17.52 -12.57
CA PRO A 27 11.86 -18.48 -12.98
C PRO A 27 11.78 -19.77 -12.14
N PRO A 28 12.36 -20.89 -12.61
CA PRO A 28 12.40 -22.12 -11.83
C PRO A 28 13.11 -21.92 -10.48
N VAL A 29 12.56 -22.56 -9.45
CA VAL A 29 13.17 -22.56 -8.10
C VAL A 29 14.53 -23.26 -8.11
N ASN A 30 15.43 -22.82 -7.23
CA ASN A 30 16.81 -23.34 -7.11
C ASN A 30 17.69 -23.16 -8.35
N THR A 31 17.43 -22.12 -9.16
CA THR A 31 18.39 -21.65 -10.18
C THR A 31 18.92 -20.26 -9.80
N PRO A 32 20.08 -19.84 -10.32
CA PRO A 32 20.58 -18.48 -10.07
C PRO A 32 19.58 -17.39 -10.47
N GLU A 33 18.81 -17.61 -11.53
CA GLU A 33 17.76 -16.69 -11.96
C GLU A 33 16.57 -16.67 -11.00
N GLY A 34 16.19 -17.84 -10.46
CA GLY A 34 15.17 -17.95 -9.42
C GLY A 34 15.58 -17.25 -8.14
N GLU A 35 16.80 -17.50 -7.65
CA GLU A 35 17.35 -16.83 -6.46
C GLU A 35 17.43 -15.31 -6.64
N ALA A 36 17.87 -14.83 -7.81
CA ALA A 36 17.92 -13.41 -8.12
C ALA A 36 16.53 -12.77 -8.23
N TYR A 37 15.55 -13.50 -8.76
CA TYR A 37 14.15 -13.07 -8.80
C TYR A 37 13.57 -12.96 -7.39
N GLU A 38 13.70 -14.01 -6.57
CA GLU A 38 13.21 -14.02 -5.18
C GLU A 38 13.84 -12.90 -4.36
N ALA A 39 15.17 -12.78 -4.38
CA ALA A 39 15.87 -11.72 -3.63
C ALA A 39 15.43 -10.31 -4.04
N ARG A 40 15.18 -10.09 -5.34
CA ARG A 40 14.67 -8.80 -5.83
C ARG A 40 13.21 -8.56 -5.41
N PHE A 41 12.37 -9.59 -5.45
CA PHE A 41 10.97 -9.48 -5.06
C PHE A 41 10.86 -9.20 -3.56
N ASP A 42 11.59 -9.93 -2.73
CA ASP A 42 11.66 -9.73 -1.28
C ASP A 42 12.14 -8.33 -0.91
N ALA A 43 13.15 -7.81 -1.60
CA ALA A 43 13.64 -6.45 -1.40
C ALA A 43 12.56 -5.40 -1.74
N LEU A 44 11.81 -5.59 -2.83
CA LEU A 44 10.72 -4.69 -3.22
C LEU A 44 9.54 -4.75 -2.23
N VAL A 45 9.14 -5.93 -1.78
CA VAL A 45 8.07 -6.12 -0.79
C VAL A 45 8.46 -5.52 0.56
N SER A 46 9.70 -5.74 1.00
CA SER A 46 10.23 -5.15 2.23
C SER A 46 10.24 -3.63 2.17
N GLU A 47 10.62 -3.05 1.03
CA GLU A 47 10.61 -1.61 0.81
C GLU A 47 9.18 -1.05 0.72
N GLU A 48 8.24 -1.75 0.08
CA GLU A 48 6.81 -1.39 0.05
C GLU A 48 6.25 -1.28 1.47
N TYR A 49 6.50 -2.31 2.30
CA TYR A 49 6.05 -2.35 3.69
C TYR A 49 6.68 -1.24 4.54
N ARG A 50 7.99 -1.00 4.40
CA ARG A 50 8.70 0.07 5.11
C ARG A 50 8.12 1.44 4.76
N LEU A 51 7.93 1.72 3.47
CA LEU A 51 7.40 3.01 3.00
C LEU A 51 5.95 3.22 3.42
N LEU A 52 5.12 2.17 3.40
CA LEU A 52 3.75 2.25 3.88
C LEU A 52 3.69 2.57 5.38
N SER A 53 4.55 1.93 6.17
CA SER A 53 4.68 2.17 7.61
C SER A 53 5.11 3.61 7.91
N GLU A 54 6.05 4.15 7.14
CA GLU A 54 6.46 5.56 7.23
C GLU A 54 5.32 6.51 6.88
N LEU A 55 4.61 6.26 5.77
CA LEU A 55 3.42 7.04 5.40
C LEU A 55 2.32 6.99 6.46
N ALA A 56 2.12 5.85 7.09
CA ALA A 56 1.16 5.69 8.18
C ALA A 56 1.55 6.58 9.37
N ALA A 57 2.83 6.60 9.76
CA ALA A 57 3.36 7.41 10.87
C ALA A 57 3.37 8.93 10.59
N MET A 58 3.44 9.36 9.33
CA MET A 58 3.44 10.78 8.97
C MET A 58 2.07 11.43 9.13
N LEU A 59 2.00 12.64 9.70
CA LEU A 59 0.75 13.40 9.77
C LEU A 59 0.36 13.99 8.41
N ALA A 60 -0.88 13.75 7.99
CA ALA A 60 -1.47 14.35 6.80
C ALA A 60 -2.21 15.65 7.18
N HIS A 61 -1.49 16.78 7.25
CA HIS A 61 -2.05 18.08 7.65
C HIS A 61 -2.89 18.78 6.56
N THR A 62 -2.96 18.22 5.35
CA THR A 62 -3.74 18.79 4.24
C THR A 62 -4.85 17.86 3.82
N ALA A 63 -5.95 18.43 3.32
CA ALA A 63 -7.05 17.66 2.72
C ALA A 63 -6.53 16.68 1.64
N GLN A 64 -5.60 17.13 0.79
CA GLN A 64 -4.99 16.27 -0.22
C GLN A 64 -4.19 15.10 0.39
N GLY A 65 -3.45 15.33 1.48
CA GLY A 65 -2.73 14.25 2.17
C GLY A 65 -3.67 13.26 2.85
N GLN A 66 -4.76 13.76 3.44
CA GLN A 66 -5.80 12.93 4.05
C GLN A 66 -6.50 12.06 3.00
N ARG A 67 -6.84 12.65 1.84
CA ARG A 67 -7.39 11.95 0.69
C ARG A 67 -6.45 10.83 0.22
N ILE A 68 -5.16 11.10 0.07
CA ILE A 68 -4.18 10.07 -0.33
C ILE A 68 -4.16 8.91 0.66
N LYS A 69 -4.15 9.18 1.98
CA LYS A 69 -4.23 8.11 2.98
C LYS A 69 -5.54 7.32 2.86
N ALA A 70 -6.65 8.00 2.64
CA ALA A 70 -7.94 7.37 2.44
C ALA A 70 -7.96 6.47 1.19
N GLU A 71 -7.40 6.91 0.06
CA GLU A 71 -7.26 6.11 -1.15
C GLU A 71 -6.40 4.86 -0.90
N LEU A 72 -5.30 4.99 -0.15
CA LEU A 72 -4.46 3.86 0.25
C LEU A 72 -5.22 2.86 1.14
N ILE A 73 -5.97 3.34 2.13
CA ILE A 73 -6.80 2.50 3.01
C ILE A 73 -7.81 1.70 2.17
N LEU A 74 -8.55 2.37 1.29
CA LEU A 74 -9.57 1.72 0.46
C LEU A 74 -8.99 0.70 -0.51
N LYS A 75 -7.74 0.92 -0.95
CA LYS A 75 -7.04 0.03 -1.86
C LYS A 75 -6.43 -1.19 -1.16
N LEU A 76 -5.77 -0.97 -0.02
CA LEU A 76 -4.91 -1.98 0.62
C LEU A 76 -5.63 -2.77 1.71
N LEU A 77 -6.50 -2.13 2.48
CA LEU A 77 -7.12 -2.78 3.64
C LEU A 77 -8.00 -3.97 3.26
N PRO A 78 -8.83 -3.92 2.19
CA PRO A 78 -9.61 -5.09 1.78
C PRO A 78 -8.74 -6.29 1.36
N GLU A 79 -7.62 -6.05 0.66
CA GLU A 79 -6.66 -7.08 0.26
C GLU A 79 -6.02 -7.73 1.50
N HIS A 80 -5.60 -6.92 2.48
CA HIS A 80 -5.05 -7.43 3.73
C HIS A 80 -6.05 -8.23 4.56
N MET A 81 -7.33 -7.84 4.56
CA MET A 81 -8.39 -8.57 5.26
C MET A 81 -8.64 -9.94 4.65
N ALA A 82 -8.60 -10.07 3.32
CA ALA A 82 -8.78 -11.35 2.64
C ALA A 82 -7.73 -12.41 3.02
N HIS A 83 -6.57 -11.97 3.53
CA HIS A 83 -5.45 -12.83 3.90
C HIS A 83 -5.16 -12.86 5.40
N SER A 84 -5.99 -12.24 6.24
CA SER A 84 -5.79 -12.17 7.69
C SER A 84 -6.98 -12.75 8.46
N VAL A 85 -6.77 -13.06 9.75
CA VAL A 85 -7.82 -13.52 10.68
C VAL A 85 -8.72 -12.37 11.14
N ILE A 86 -8.59 -11.21 10.50
CA ILE A 86 -9.36 -10.02 10.82
C ILE A 86 -10.75 -10.21 10.22
N ASP A 87 -11.76 -10.25 11.09
CA ASP A 87 -13.14 -10.46 10.70
C ASP A 87 -13.65 -9.31 9.81
N GLU A 88 -14.28 -9.66 8.69
CA GLU A 88 -15.00 -8.74 7.81
C GLU A 88 -16.11 -7.96 8.55
N TYR A 89 -16.55 -8.45 9.70
CA TYR A 89 -17.55 -7.82 10.56
C TYR A 89 -16.99 -6.86 11.61
N ASP A 90 -15.67 -6.68 11.74
CA ASP A 90 -15.10 -5.74 12.71
C ASP A 90 -15.60 -4.31 12.46
N SER A 91 -16.32 -3.77 13.45
CA SER A 91 -16.97 -2.46 13.35
C SER A 91 -15.97 -1.30 13.30
N ASN A 92 -14.77 -1.45 13.88
CA ASN A 92 -13.71 -0.44 13.81
C ASN A 92 -13.19 -0.34 12.38
N ILE A 93 -13.04 -1.47 11.70
CA ILE A 93 -12.59 -1.49 10.30
C ILE A 93 -13.64 -0.90 9.37
N LYS A 94 -14.92 -1.24 9.59
CA LYS A 94 -16.02 -0.63 8.84
C LYS A 94 -16.05 0.89 9.02
N LEU A 95 -15.80 1.38 10.23
CA LEU A 95 -15.70 2.82 10.50
C LEU A 95 -14.51 3.47 9.76
N VAL A 96 -13.33 2.85 9.78
CA VAL A 96 -12.15 3.32 9.03
C VAL A 96 -12.41 3.37 7.52
N LEU A 97 -13.02 2.32 6.96
CA LEU A 97 -13.39 2.28 5.53
C LEU A 97 -14.47 3.31 5.20
N SER A 98 -15.44 3.56 6.09
CA SER A 98 -16.44 4.62 5.91
C SER A 98 -15.79 5.99 5.86
N LEU A 99 -14.97 6.32 6.86
CA LEU A 99 -14.23 7.59 6.91
C LEU A 99 -13.36 7.79 5.66
N ALA A 100 -12.69 6.74 5.20
CA ALA A 100 -11.88 6.82 4.00
C ALA A 100 -12.74 7.13 2.75
N ARG A 101 -13.95 6.56 2.62
CA ARG A 101 -14.87 6.92 1.52
C ARG A 101 -15.32 8.37 1.59
N ASP A 102 -15.59 8.88 2.79
CA ASP A 102 -16.02 10.26 3.00
C ASP A 102 -14.93 11.25 2.57
N LEU A 103 -13.69 11.04 3.02
CA LEU A 103 -12.54 11.90 2.67
C LEU A 103 -12.21 11.91 1.17
N VAL A 104 -12.46 10.80 0.45
CA VAL A 104 -12.29 10.74 -1.01
C VAL A 104 -13.41 11.49 -1.75
N ARG A 105 -14.62 11.54 -1.19
CA ARG A 105 -15.77 12.23 -1.78
C ARG A 105 -15.75 13.75 -1.54
N GLU A 106 -15.37 14.20 -0.35
CA GLU A 106 -15.39 15.62 0.05
C GLU A 106 -14.50 16.54 -0.81
N THR A 107 -13.48 16.01 -1.47
CA THR A 107 -12.55 16.78 -2.30
C THR A 107 -12.85 16.73 -3.80
N ALA A 108 -13.94 16.04 -4.19
CA ALA A 108 -14.47 16.04 -5.56
C ALA A 108 -15.64 17.02 -5.78
N ALA A 109 -16.13 17.63 -4.69
CA ALA A 109 -17.12 18.70 -4.66
C ALA A 109 -16.44 20.07 -4.51
#